data_AF-A0AAW2XT19-F1
#
_entry.id   AF-A0AAW2XT19-F1
#
_cell.length_a   1.000
_cell.length_b   1.000
_cell.length_c   1.000
_cell.angle_alpha   90.00
_cell.angle_beta   90.00
_cell.angle_gamma   90.00
#
_symmetry.space_group_name_H-M   'P 1'
#
loop_
_entity.id
_entity.type
_entity.pdbx_description
1 polymer ?
#
loop_
_entity_poly.entity_id
_entity_poly.type
_entity_poly.pdbx_seq_one_letter_code
_entity_poly.pdbx_strand_id
1 'polypeptide(L)' 'MNKRIPALKGGMREKVELATKCGVNFENGKMNIVGDPAYIRACCDGSLKRLGVDYIDLYYLHRIDTTVPIEVAVSFGFPL' A
#
# COMPACT_ATOMS: atom_id res chain seq x y z
N MET A 1 17.75 -2.72 15.60
CA MET A 1 17.00 -3.53 16.58
C MET A 1 15.51 -3.47 16.20
N ASN A 2 15.03 -4.35 15.31
CA ASN A 2 13.59 -4.49 14.99
C ASN A 2 13.30 -5.98 14.93
N LYS A 3 12.85 -6.55 16.05
CA LYS A 3 12.40 -7.94 16.13
C LYS A 3 11.14 -8.07 15.27
N ARG A 4 11.29 -8.55 14.03
CA ARG A 4 10.17 -8.97 13.18
C ARG A 4 9.60 -10.26 13.74
N ILE A 5 8.80 -10.17 14.80
CA ILE A 5 7.84 -11.23 15.10
C ILE A 5 6.76 -11.08 14.01
N PRO A 6 6.58 -12.08 13.15
CA PRO A 6 5.65 -11.96 12.05
C PRO A 6 4.24 -12.19 12.61
N ALA A 7 3.59 -11.10 13.02
CA ALA A 7 2.29 -11.08 13.71
C ALA A 7 1.18 -11.85 12.97
N LEU A 8 1.34 -12.08 11.66
CA LEU A 8 0.37 -12.74 10.79
C LEU A 8 0.64 -14.24 10.56
N LYS A 9 1.72 -14.83 11.11
CA LYS A 9 2.03 -16.27 10.97
C LYS A 9 1.10 -17.17 11.81
N GLY A 10 1.15 -18.48 11.56
CA GLY A 10 0.46 -19.48 12.37
C GLY A 10 -1.06 -19.43 12.23
N GLY A 11 -1.57 -19.06 11.06
CA GLY A 11 -3.00 -18.93 10.78
C GLY A 11 -3.65 -17.65 11.32
N MET A 12 -2.87 -16.71 11.86
CA MET A 12 -3.42 -15.42 12.33
C MET A 12 -3.92 -14.55 11.18
N ARG A 13 -3.35 -14.68 9.98
CA ARG A 13 -3.80 -13.94 8.79
C ARG A 13 -5.30 -14.08 8.53
N GLU A 14 -5.87 -15.27 8.70
CA GLU A 14 -7.30 -15.54 8.42
C GLU A 14 -8.23 -15.12 9.56
N LYS A 15 -7.68 -14.60 10.65
CA LYS A 15 -8.43 -14.19 11.85
C LYS A 15 -8.48 -12.67 12.03
N VAL A 16 -7.91 -11.92 11.09
CA VAL A 16 -7.79 -10.46 11.18
C VAL A 16 -8.03 -9.82 9.83
N GLU A 17 -8.64 -8.65 9.85
CA GLU A 17 -8.71 -7.74 8.71
C GLU A 17 -7.44 -6.89 8.64
N LEU A 18 -6.66 -7.09 7.58
CA LEU A 18 -5.40 -6.40 7.36
C LEU A 18 -5.60 -5.14 6.52
N ALA A 19 -5.43 -3.99 7.16
CA ALA A 19 -5.37 -2.70 6.48
C ALA A 19 -3.92 -2.22 6.29
N THR A 20 -3.61 -1.69 5.10
CA THR A 20 -2.37 -0.95 4.86
C THR A 20 -2.58 0.16 3.84
N LYS A 21 -1.58 1.03 3.71
CA LYS A 21 -1.72 2.32 3.02
C LYS A 21 -0.53 2.65 2.14
N CYS A 22 -0.76 3.45 1.11
CA CYS A 22 0.22 3.80 0.08
C CYS A 22 0.19 5.28 -0.32
N GLY A 23 0.94 5.64 -1.37
CA GLY A 23 0.95 6.99 -1.93
C GLY A 23 1.82 7.99 -1.16
N VAL A 24 2.68 7.54 -0.26
CA VAL A 24 3.65 8.38 0.44
C VAL A 24 5.06 7.88 0.15
N ASN A 25 5.93 8.80 -0.25
CA ASN A 25 7.36 8.59 -0.41
C ASN A 25 8.12 9.49 0.57
N PHE A 26 9.16 8.97 1.21
CA PHE A 26 10.03 9.77 2.08
C PHE A 26 11.40 9.89 1.44
N GLU A 27 11.71 11.09 0.95
CA GLU A 27 12.99 11.39 0.31
C GLU A 27 13.62 12.60 0.99
N ASN A 28 14.88 12.48 1.40
CA ASN A 28 15.65 13.56 2.01
C ASN A 28 14.93 14.23 3.21
N GLY A 29 14.25 13.44 4.03
CA GLY A 29 13.50 13.92 5.20
C GLY A 29 12.19 14.63 4.86
N LYS A 30 11.79 14.68 3.59
CA LYS A 30 10.52 15.25 3.14
C LYS A 30 9.54 14.15 2.76
N MET A 31 8.28 14.37 3.12
CA MET A 31 7.18 13.50 2.73
C MET A 31 6.59 14.02 1.42
N ASN A 32 6.67 13.21 0.37
CA ASN A 32 6.04 13.47 -0.92
C ASN A 32 4.78 12.60 -1.03
N ILE A 33 3.70 13.17 -1.57
CA ILE A 33 2.47 12.44 -1.89
C ILE A 33 2.56 12.08 -3.38
N VAL A 34 2.31 10.81 -3.71
CA VAL A 34 2.47 10.29 -5.07
C VAL A 34 1.22 9.50 -5.44
N GLY A 35 0.39 10.09 -6.30
CA GLY A 35 -0.86 9.51 -6.80
C GLY A 35 -0.70 8.71 -8.09
N ASP A 36 0.53 8.57 -8.60
CA ASP A 36 0.81 7.81 -9.81
C ASP A 36 0.38 6.33 -9.65
N PRO A 37 -0.44 5.78 -10.57
CA PRO A 37 -0.94 4.41 -10.46
C PRO A 37 0.16 3.34 -10.47
N ALA A 38 1.26 3.55 -11.19
CA ALA A 38 2.37 2.59 -11.21
C ALA A 38 3.11 2.58 -9.88
N TYR A 39 3.32 3.75 -9.26
CA TYR A 39 3.88 3.86 -7.92
C TYR A 39 2.98 3.21 -6.87
N ILE A 40 1.66 3.44 -6.94
CA ILE A 40 0.69 2.81 -6.05
C ILE A 40 0.76 1.28 -6.16
N ARG A 41 0.82 0.73 -7.37
CA ARG A 41 0.99 -0.73 -7.59
C ARG A 41 2.29 -1.25 -6.99
N ALA A 42 3.42 -0.58 -7.23
CA ALA A 42 4.71 -0.97 -6.67
C ALA A 42 4.70 -0.95 -5.12
N CYS A 43 3.99 0.01 -4.51
CA CYS A 43 3.78 0.04 -3.05
C CYS A 43 2.98 -1.15 -2.54
N CYS A 44 2.02 -1.66 -3.33
CA CYS A 44 1.21 -2.83 -3.00
C CYS A 44 2.09 -4.07 -2.95
N ASP A 45 2.84 -4.32 -4.03
CA ASP A 45 3.78 -5.46 -4.14
C ASP A 45 4.80 -5.46 -2.99
N GLY A 46 5.36 -4.28 -2.68
CA GLY A 46 6.28 -4.11 -1.57
C GLY A 46 5.63 -4.39 -0.21
N SER A 47 4.35 -4.05 -0.04
CA SER A 47 3.61 -4.32 1.20
C SER A 47 3.32 -5.80 1.38
N LEU A 48 2.82 -6.46 0.34
CA LEU A 48 2.58 -7.92 0.32
C LEU A 48 3.86 -8.69 0.68
N LYS A 49 4.99 -8.34 0.06
CA LYS A 49 6.29 -8.96 0.33
C LYS A 49 6.77 -8.73 1.78
N ARG A 50 6.60 -7.53 2.33
CA ARG A 50 7.04 -7.22 3.71
C ARG A 50 6.17 -7.89 4.76
N LEU A 51 4.86 -7.97 4.50
CA LEU A 51 3.88 -8.57 5.40
C LEU A 51 3.86 -10.10 5.27
N GLY A 52 4.33 -10.64 4.13
CA GLY A 52 4.36 -12.07 3.84
C GLY A 52 2.95 -12.63 3.65
N VAL A 53 2.11 -11.93 2.89
CA VAL A 53 0.70 -12.27 2.64
C VAL A 53 0.39 -12.10 1.15
N ASP A 54 -0.63 -12.81 0.66
CA ASP A 54 -1.03 -12.78 -0.74
C ASP A 54 -2.11 -11.72 -1.04
N TYR A 55 -2.82 -11.24 -0.02
CA TYR A 55 -3.87 -10.23 -0.15
C TYR A 55 -3.96 -9.31 1.06
N ILE A 56 -4.51 -8.11 0.84
CA ILE A 56 -4.78 -7.06 1.83
C ILE A 56 -6.29 -6.79 1.81
N ASP A 57 -6.92 -6.75 2.97
CA ASP A 57 -8.38 -6.56 3.08
C ASP A 57 -8.80 -5.12 2.78
N LEU A 58 -8.00 -4.15 3.25
CA LEU A 58 -8.20 -2.73 2.96
C LEU A 58 -6.89 -2.08 2.53
N TYR A 59 -6.80 -1.71 1.26
CA TYR A 59 -5.69 -0.96 0.70
C TYR A 59 -6.14 0.44 0.32
N TYR A 60 -5.55 1.46 0.93
CA TYR A 60 -6.01 2.85 0.76
C TYR A 60 -4.88 3.86 0.59
N LEU A 61 -5.18 4.97 -0.08
CA LEU A 61 -4.27 6.11 -0.18
C LEU A 61 -4.09 6.75 1.20
N HIS A 62 -2.85 6.92 1.64
CA HIS A 62 -2.57 7.57 2.92
C HIS A 62 -2.92 9.07 2.86
N ARG A 63 -2.70 9.68 1.69
CA ARG A 63 -3.07 11.06 1.33
C ARG A 63 -3.43 11.09 -0.16
N ILE A 64 -4.31 12.00 -0.54
CA ILE A 64 -4.67 12.22 -1.94
C ILE A 64 -3.64 13.15 -2.56
N ASP A 65 -3.06 12.72 -3.68
CA ASP A 65 -2.26 13.59 -4.54
C ASP A 65 -3.22 14.46 -5.37
N THR A 66 -3.27 15.75 -5.10
CA THR A 66 -4.18 16.67 -5.80
C THR A 66 -3.72 17.02 -7.21
N THR A 67 -2.53 16.54 -7.63
CA THR A 67 -2.01 16.76 -8.99
C THR A 67 -2.41 15.67 -9.97
N VAL A 68 -2.93 14.55 -9.47
CA VAL A 68 -3.43 13.42 -10.26
C VAL A 68 -4.94 13.32 -10.06
N PRO A 69 -5.78 13.28 -11.13
CA PRO A 69 -7.21 13.04 -10.98
C PRO A 69 -7.46 11.75 -10.19
N ILE A 70 -8.42 11.79 -9.25
CA ILE A 70 -8.63 10.67 -8.32
C ILE A 70 -8.99 9.39 -9.06
N GLU A 71 -9.73 9.50 -10.17
CA GLU A 71 -10.13 8.41 -11.06
C GLU A 71 -8.90 7.70 -11.65
N VAL A 72 -7.85 8.45 -11.95
CA VAL A 72 -6.58 7.91 -12.45
C VAL A 72 -5.88 7.15 -11.33
N ALA A 73 -5.76 7.75 -10.15
CA ALA A 73 -5.07 7.14 -9.00
C ALA A 73 -5.74 5.81 -8.54
N VAL A 74 -7.07 5.72 -8.62
CA VAL A 74 -7.82 4.49 -8.28
C VAL A 74 -8.03 3.57 -9.49
N SER A 75 -7.59 3.97 -10.68
CA SER A 75 -7.72 3.14 -11.87
C SER A 75 -6.79 1.94 -11.81
N PHE A 76 -7.39 0.75 -11.77
CA PHE A 76 -6.70 -0.52 -11.90
C PHE A 76 -6.49 -0.90 -13.37
N GLY A 77 -6.09 0.04 -14.24
CA GLY A 77 -5.63 -0.27 -15.60
C GLY A 77 -6.63 -1.02 -16.51
N PHE A 78 -7.90 -1.12 -16.11
CA PHE A 78 -8.96 -1.58 -16.99
C PHE A 78 -9.43 -0.35 -17.78
N PRO A 79 -9.35 -0.36 -19.13
CA PRO A 79 -10.08 0.62 -19.91
C PRO A 79 -11.57 0.47 -19.57
N LEU A 80 -12.22 1.59 -19.25
CA LEU A 80 -13.69 1.68 -19.21
C LEU A 80 -14.24 1.44 -20.62
#